data_AF-A0A967AG49-F1
#
_entry.id   AF-A0A967AG49-F1
#
_cell.length_a   1.000
_cell.length_b   1.000
_cell.length_c   1.000
_cell.angle_alpha   90.00
_cell.angle_beta   90.00
_cell.angle_gamma   90.00
#
_symmetry.space_group_name_H-M   'P 1'
#
loop_
_entity.id
_entity.type
_entity.pdbx_description
1 polymer ?
#
loop_
_entity_poly.entity_id
_entity_poly.type
_entity_poly.pdbx_seq_one_letter_code
_entity_poly.pdbx_strand_id
1 'polypeptide(L)'
;MARHRVLEDAPSRTCATAICDPKRTQGLKAPASKGRHTLVSLKGPGVFVAAQVTKQGGNTGLTFVNLEINGRNVTSLSFVAADNMGLTQQNPYGIVLLRGKLIETFTVGFPSLLRFEKDLMLSVTVNEPGVVQLIGNVIHGQV
;
A
#
# COMPACT_ATOMS: atom_id res chain seq x y z
N MET A 1 -53.10 14.96 5.27
CA MET A 1 -51.94 14.18 5.75
C MET A 1 -50.73 14.52 4.88
N ALA A 2 -49.84 15.39 5.36
CA ALA A 2 -48.61 15.74 4.66
C ALA A 2 -47.47 14.81 5.13
N ARG A 3 -46.90 14.02 4.22
CA ARG A 3 -45.74 13.16 4.50
C ARG A 3 -44.49 14.03 4.59
N HIS A 4 -43.93 14.18 5.78
CA HIS A 4 -42.59 14.73 6.00
C HIS A 4 -41.57 13.78 5.36
N ARG A 5 -40.85 14.28 4.35
CA ARG A 5 -39.68 13.61 3.77
C ARG A 5 -38.48 14.08 4.58
N VAL A 6 -37.92 13.22 5.42
CA VAL A 6 -36.61 13.46 6.03
C VAL A 6 -35.59 13.39 4.89
N LEU A 7 -35.07 14.53 4.48
CA LEU A 7 -33.88 14.59 3.65
C LEU A 7 -32.71 14.31 4.58
N GLU A 8 -32.19 13.09 4.56
CA GLU A 8 -30.90 12.80 5.20
C GLU A 8 -29.84 13.66 4.49
N ASP A 9 -29.23 14.58 5.23
CA ASP A 9 -28.08 15.34 4.74
C ASP A 9 -26.97 14.36 4.37
N ALA A 10 -26.52 14.41 3.12
CA ALA A 10 -25.36 13.64 2.70
C ALA A 10 -24.16 14.04 3.57
N PRO A 11 -23.37 13.09 4.11
CA PRO A 11 -22.26 13.43 4.98
C PRO A 11 -21.33 14.41 4.27
N SER A 12 -20.99 15.51 4.94
CA SER A 12 -20.10 16.54 4.40
C SER A 12 -18.78 15.90 3.96
N ARG A 13 -18.45 15.98 2.67
CA ARG A 13 -17.18 15.44 2.14
C ARG A 13 -16.02 16.04 2.92
N THR A 14 -15.29 15.21 3.65
CA THR A 14 -14.06 15.62 4.33
C THR A 14 -12.95 15.67 3.30
N CYS A 15 -12.66 16.87 2.79
CA CYS A 15 -11.62 17.09 1.80
C CYS A 15 -10.50 17.95 2.37
N ALA A 16 -9.25 17.49 2.21
CA ALA A 16 -8.05 18.28 2.47
C ALA A 16 -7.12 18.19 1.26
N THR A 17 -6.70 19.34 0.73
CA THR A 17 -5.57 19.48 -0.22
C THR A 17 -5.51 18.37 -1.30
N ALA A 18 -6.63 18.15 -2.01
CA ALA A 18 -6.82 17.16 -3.07
C ALA A 18 -7.08 15.69 -2.65
N ILE A 19 -7.32 15.41 -1.37
CA ILE A 19 -7.76 14.09 -0.87
C ILE A 19 -9.14 14.27 -0.22
N CYS A 20 -10.16 13.67 -0.82
CA CYS A 20 -11.49 13.58 -0.23
C CYS A 20 -11.72 12.19 0.36
N ASP A 21 -12.47 12.12 1.46
CA ASP A 21 -12.91 10.88 2.11
C ASP A 21 -11.78 9.85 2.28
N PRO A 22 -10.69 10.22 3.01
CA PRO A 22 -9.51 9.37 3.14
C PRO A 22 -9.86 8.03 3.81
N LYS A 23 -9.29 6.95 3.29
CA LYS A 23 -9.52 5.57 3.74
C LYS A 23 -8.20 4.81 3.81
N ARG A 24 -8.16 3.85 4.72
CA ARG A 24 -7.12 2.81 4.79
C ARG A 24 -7.73 1.47 4.39
N THR A 25 -7.15 0.84 3.38
CA THR A 25 -7.49 -0.54 3.00
C THR A 25 -6.33 -1.46 3.36
N GLN A 26 -6.63 -2.56 4.03
CA GLN A 26 -5.66 -3.53 4.50
C GLN A 26 -5.86 -4.89 3.84
N GLY A 27 -4.75 -5.53 3.47
CA GLY A 27 -4.66 -6.94 3.10
C GLY A 27 -3.81 -7.72 4.09
N LEU A 28 -4.13 -9.00 4.26
CA LEU A 28 -3.37 -9.94 5.06
C LEU A 28 -3.20 -11.25 4.28
N LYS A 29 -2.00 -11.81 4.31
CA LYS A 29 -1.72 -13.16 3.83
C LYS A 29 -0.89 -13.92 4.88
N ALA A 30 -1.45 -15.03 5.37
CA ALA A 30 -0.77 -15.98 6.26
C ALA A 30 -1.37 -17.39 6.05
N PRO A 31 -0.57 -18.44 5.78
CA PRO A 31 0.86 -18.38 5.46
C PRO A 31 1.11 -17.71 4.10
N ALA A 32 2.30 -17.11 3.93
CA ALA A 32 2.72 -16.47 2.68
C ALA A 32 3.82 -17.29 1.99
N SER A 33 3.43 -18.41 1.37
CA SER A 33 4.33 -19.26 0.58
C SER A 33 4.92 -18.53 -0.63
N LYS A 34 5.90 -19.13 -1.30
CA LYS A 34 6.46 -18.58 -2.55
C LYS A 34 5.36 -18.29 -3.58
N GLY A 35 5.53 -17.20 -4.33
CA GLY A 35 4.58 -16.76 -5.35
C GLY A 35 4.12 -15.32 -5.15
N ARG A 36 3.22 -14.88 -6.03
CA ARG A 36 2.64 -13.53 -6.00
C ARG A 36 1.36 -13.52 -5.15
N HIS A 37 1.24 -12.54 -4.26
CA HIS A 37 0.10 -12.33 -3.37
C HIS A 37 -0.39 -10.89 -3.52
N THR A 38 -1.62 -10.70 -3.98
CA THR A 38 -2.27 -9.39 -3.96
C THR A 38 -2.76 -9.10 -2.55
N LEU A 39 -2.35 -7.97 -1.97
CA LEU A 39 -2.76 -7.55 -0.63
C LEU A 39 -3.89 -6.52 -0.73
N VAL A 40 -3.77 -5.55 -1.63
CA VAL A 40 -4.81 -4.53 -1.86
C VAL A 40 -5.03 -4.36 -3.36
N SER A 41 -6.29 -4.27 -3.77
CA SER A 41 -6.72 -3.95 -5.13
C SER A 41 -7.87 -2.96 -5.05
N LEU A 42 -7.65 -1.75 -5.54
CA LEU A 42 -8.63 -0.66 -5.59
C LEU A 42 -9.02 -0.43 -7.05
N LYS A 43 -10.29 -0.14 -7.29
CA LYS A 43 -10.85 0.09 -8.63
C LYS A 43 -11.51 1.46 -8.72
N GLY A 44 -11.56 1.99 -9.92
CA GLY A 44 -12.03 3.33 -10.21
C GLY A 44 -10.97 4.41 -9.98
N PRO A 45 -11.31 5.68 -10.21
CA PRO A 45 -10.40 6.79 -9.99
C PRO A 45 -10.19 7.06 -8.49
N GLY A 46 -9.03 7.59 -8.15
CA GLY A 46 -8.71 7.98 -6.77
C GLY A 46 -7.32 8.58 -6.63
N VAL A 47 -6.95 8.84 -5.37
CA VAL A 47 -5.65 9.40 -4.99
C VAL A 47 -4.94 8.43 -4.06
N PHE A 48 -3.73 8.05 -4.44
CA PHE A 48 -2.78 7.32 -3.60
C PHE A 48 -2.00 8.29 -2.72
N VAL A 49 -1.95 7.99 -1.42
CA VAL A 49 -1.20 8.75 -0.43
C VAL A 49 0.06 7.99 -0.03
N ALA A 50 -0.11 6.76 0.47
CA ALA A 50 0.99 5.92 0.92
C ALA A 50 0.59 4.45 0.95
N ALA A 51 1.59 3.57 0.91
CA ALA A 51 1.48 2.14 1.15
C ALA A 51 2.52 1.69 2.16
N GLN A 52 2.21 0.60 2.85
CA GLN A 52 3.12 -0.07 3.76
C GLN A 52 2.93 -1.58 3.62
N VAL A 53 4.03 -2.33 3.55
CA VAL A 53 4.03 -3.80 3.64
C VAL A 53 4.89 -4.21 4.82
N THR A 54 4.32 -4.97 5.75
CA THR A 54 5.05 -5.62 6.83
C THR A 54 5.18 -7.11 6.51
N LYS A 55 6.42 -7.62 6.60
CA LYS A 55 6.77 -9.02 6.39
C LYS A 55 7.27 -9.61 7.68
N GLN A 56 6.74 -10.77 8.07
CA GLN A 56 7.25 -11.58 9.17
C GLN A 56 7.99 -12.81 8.60
N GLY A 57 9.22 -13.01 9.05
CA GLY A 57 10.09 -14.10 8.60
C GLY A 57 10.73 -13.84 7.23
N GLY A 58 11.17 -14.92 6.60
CA GLY A 58 12.05 -14.88 5.43
C GLY A 58 13.52 -14.93 5.84
N ASN A 59 14.33 -15.59 5.00
CA ASN A 59 15.75 -15.84 5.30
C ASN A 59 16.71 -15.00 4.45
N THR A 60 16.25 -14.45 3.32
CA THR A 60 17.14 -13.79 2.33
C THR A 60 16.70 -12.38 1.98
N GLY A 61 15.47 -11.98 2.32
CA GLY A 61 14.89 -10.70 1.93
C GLY A 61 14.52 -10.61 0.44
N LEU A 62 14.54 -11.73 -0.30
CA LEU A 62 14.09 -11.83 -1.69
C LEU A 62 12.55 -11.87 -1.80
N THR A 63 11.88 -11.02 -1.03
CA THR A 63 10.45 -10.73 -1.16
C THR A 63 10.30 -9.35 -1.76
N PHE A 64 9.54 -9.22 -2.83
CA PHE A 64 9.38 -7.96 -3.57
C PHE A 64 8.06 -7.29 -3.21
N VAL A 65 8.11 -5.99 -2.91
CA VAL A 65 6.92 -5.14 -2.79
C VAL A 65 6.67 -4.48 -4.14
N ASN A 66 5.47 -4.71 -4.68
CA ASN A 66 5.06 -4.21 -5.98
C ASN A 66 3.84 -3.29 -5.82
N LEU A 67 4.01 -2.04 -6.24
CA LEU A 67 2.92 -1.07 -6.37
C LEU A 67 2.70 -0.79 -7.86
N GLU A 68 1.48 -1.03 -8.31
CA GLU A 68 1.03 -0.72 -9.67
C GLU A 68 -0.12 0.29 -9.62
N ILE A 69 -0.07 1.28 -10.51
CA ILE A 69 -1.13 2.26 -10.72
C ILE A 69 -1.50 2.25 -12.20
N ASN A 70 -2.79 2.07 -12.51
CA ASN A 70 -3.31 1.98 -13.88
C ASN A 70 -2.52 0.96 -14.76
N GLY A 71 -2.12 -0.17 -14.17
CA GLY A 71 -1.30 -1.20 -14.82
C GLY A 71 0.18 -0.85 -15.04
N ARG A 72 0.67 0.27 -14.50
CA ARG A 72 2.08 0.69 -14.60
C ARG A 72 2.81 0.45 -13.30
N ASN A 73 4.05 -0.02 -13.39
CA ASN A 73 4.91 -0.18 -12.22
C ASN A 73 5.31 1.19 -11.65
N VAL A 74 5.00 1.40 -10.37
CA VAL A 74 5.43 2.57 -9.59
C VAL A 74 6.56 2.19 -8.64
N THR A 75 6.52 0.97 -8.11
CA THR A 75 7.59 0.41 -7.28
C THR A 75 7.65 -1.09 -7.50
N SER A 76 8.85 -1.64 -7.62
CA SER A 76 9.14 -3.07 -7.53
C SER A 76 10.53 -3.24 -6.93
N LEU A 77 10.58 -3.51 -5.63
CA LEU A 77 11.86 -3.62 -4.92
C LEU A 77 11.76 -4.68 -3.83
N SER A 78 12.85 -5.43 -3.64
CA SER A 78 12.93 -6.41 -2.56
C SER A 78 13.38 -5.80 -1.24
N PHE A 79 13.05 -6.46 -0.14
CA PHE A 79 13.52 -6.05 1.20
C PHE A 79 15.05 -5.98 1.25
N VAL A 80 15.76 -6.96 0.68
CA VAL A 80 17.23 -6.94 0.64
C VAL A 80 17.78 -5.85 -0.30
N ALA A 81 17.10 -5.56 -1.42
CA ALA A 81 17.55 -4.51 -2.32
C ALA A 81 17.39 -3.11 -1.71
N ALA A 82 16.28 -2.84 -1.01
CA ALA A 82 16.09 -1.56 -0.30
C ALA A 82 17.17 -1.31 0.74
N ASP A 83 17.56 -2.35 1.48
CA ASP A 83 18.65 -2.26 2.44
C ASP A 83 20.01 -2.03 1.78
N ASN A 84 20.34 -2.79 0.73
CA ASN A 84 21.59 -2.61 -0.02
C ASN A 84 21.70 -1.22 -0.65
N MET A 85 20.57 -0.58 -0.96
CA MET A 85 20.49 0.79 -1.47
C MET A 85 20.53 1.86 -0.35
N GLY A 86 20.58 1.46 0.93
CA GLY A 86 20.57 2.38 2.06
C GLY A 86 19.23 3.10 2.26
N LEU A 87 18.12 2.53 1.76
CA LEU A 87 16.76 3.09 1.93
C LEU A 87 16.21 2.84 3.34
N THR A 88 17.02 2.97 4.37
CA THR A 88 16.67 2.67 5.77
C THR A 88 16.21 3.91 6.56
N GLN A 89 16.20 5.07 5.90
CA GLN A 89 15.81 6.36 6.43
C GLN A 89 15.03 7.15 5.38
N GLN A 90 14.38 8.24 5.82
CA GLN A 90 13.67 9.14 4.92
C GLN A 90 14.58 9.65 3.80
N ASN A 91 14.07 9.63 2.57
CA ASN A 91 14.78 10.04 1.37
C ASN A 91 13.81 10.58 0.31
N PRO A 92 14.32 11.30 -0.71
CA PRO A 92 13.47 11.90 -1.75
C PRO A 92 12.69 10.91 -2.63
N TYR A 93 13.11 9.64 -2.68
CA TYR A 93 12.40 8.60 -3.47
C TYR A 93 11.14 8.09 -2.76
N GLY A 94 10.91 8.46 -1.50
CA GLY A 94 9.69 8.10 -0.77
C GLY A 94 9.60 6.63 -0.38
N ILE A 95 10.72 5.89 -0.42
CA ILE A 95 10.78 4.47 -0.08
C ILE A 95 11.60 4.29 1.18
N VAL A 96 11.06 3.66 2.22
CA VAL A 96 11.79 3.41 3.47
C VAL A 96 11.59 1.98 3.94
N LEU A 97 12.69 1.30 4.23
CA LEU A 97 12.75 0.01 4.90
C LEU A 97 13.11 0.21 6.37
N LEU A 98 12.20 -0.20 7.26
CA LEU A 98 12.50 -0.36 8.68
C LEU A 98 12.79 -1.83 8.95
N ARG A 99 13.99 -2.10 9.48
CA ARG A 99 14.42 -3.44 9.83
C ARG A 99 14.15 -3.78 11.29
N GLY A 100 13.72 -5.02 11.48
CA GLY A 100 13.66 -5.69 12.78
C GLY A 100 14.17 -7.12 12.64
N LYS A 101 14.36 -7.80 13.77
CA LYS A 101 14.97 -9.15 13.80
C LYS A 101 14.13 -10.22 13.08
N LEU A 102 12.81 -10.11 13.16
CA LEU A 102 11.85 -11.07 12.56
C LEU A 102 10.75 -10.39 11.73
N ILE A 103 10.65 -9.07 11.84
CA ILE A 103 9.62 -8.27 11.21
C ILE A 103 10.32 -7.14 10.50
N GLU A 104 10.05 -6.99 9.21
CA GLU A 104 10.55 -5.90 8.38
C GLU A 104 9.36 -5.14 7.80
N THR A 105 9.50 -3.83 7.65
CA THR A 105 8.44 -2.96 7.15
C THR A 105 8.96 -2.12 6.00
N PHE A 106 8.32 -2.26 4.85
CA PHE A 106 8.62 -1.52 3.63
C PHE A 106 7.51 -0.47 3.41
N THR A 107 7.88 0.80 3.32
CA THR A 107 6.94 1.91 3.16
C THR A 107 7.17 2.60 1.82
N VAL A 108 6.10 2.99 1.14
CA VAL A 108 6.09 3.77 -0.09
C VAL A 108 5.19 4.97 0.11
N GLY A 109 5.74 6.18 0.05
CA GLY A 109 5.01 7.44 0.17
C GLY A 109 5.83 8.55 -0.48
N PHE A 110 5.37 9.05 -1.62
CA PHE A 110 6.10 10.05 -2.40
C PHE A 110 5.83 11.47 -1.90
N PRO A 111 6.72 12.44 -2.19
CA PRO A 111 6.50 13.85 -1.84
C PRO A 111 5.24 14.47 -2.48
N SER A 112 4.73 13.85 -3.54
CA SER A 112 3.51 14.24 -4.24
C SER A 112 2.48 13.10 -4.26
N LEU A 113 1.20 13.48 -4.23
CA LEU A 113 0.10 12.54 -4.35
C LEU A 113 0.04 11.97 -5.77
N LEU A 114 -0.15 10.66 -5.89
CA LEU A 114 -0.30 10.01 -7.18
C LEU A 114 -1.77 9.73 -7.45
N ARG A 115 -2.25 10.13 -8.63
CA ARG A 115 -3.63 9.84 -9.05
C ARG A 115 -3.67 8.50 -9.80
N PHE A 116 -4.75 7.75 -9.59
CA PHE A 116 -5.09 6.61 -10.42
C PHE A 116 -6.47 6.83 -11.03
N GLU A 117 -6.69 6.30 -12.23
CA GLU A 117 -7.92 6.51 -13.01
C GLU A 117 -8.75 5.23 -13.11
N LYS A 118 -8.07 4.09 -13.17
CA LYS A 118 -8.65 2.77 -13.37
C LYS A 118 -8.50 1.91 -12.13
N ASP A 119 -7.28 1.81 -11.62
CA ASP A 119 -6.98 0.92 -10.52
C ASP A 119 -5.62 1.20 -9.86
N LEU A 120 -5.50 0.72 -8.62
CA LEU A 120 -4.27 0.64 -7.87
C LEU A 120 -4.16 -0.76 -7.28
N MET A 121 -2.98 -1.38 -7.39
CA MET A 121 -2.71 -2.70 -6.84
C MET A 121 -1.42 -2.71 -6.02
N LEU A 122 -1.52 -3.13 -4.77
CA LEU A 122 -0.39 -3.48 -3.91
C LEU A 122 -0.29 -5.00 -3.83
N SER A 123 0.83 -5.54 -4.29
CA SER A 123 1.09 -6.98 -4.26
C SER A 123 2.52 -7.27 -3.79
N VAL A 124 2.73 -8.48 -3.31
CA VAL A 124 4.02 -8.97 -2.84
C VAL A 124 4.39 -10.23 -3.58
N THR A 125 5.62 -10.32 -4.09
CA THR A 125 6.16 -11.56 -4.67
C THR A 125 7.17 -12.16 -3.71
N VAL A 126 6.82 -13.27 -3.08
CA VAL A 126 7.71 -14.00 -2.17
C VAL A 126 8.58 -14.93 -2.99
N ASN A 127 9.89 -14.67 -3.01
CA ASN A 127 10.91 -15.53 -3.64
C ASN A 127 11.94 -16.02 -2.61
N GLU A 128 11.49 -16.34 -1.40
CA GLU A 128 12.30 -16.87 -0.32
C GLU A 128 11.49 -17.85 0.55
N PRO A 129 12.12 -18.82 1.22
CA PRO A 129 11.43 -19.65 2.20
C PRO A 129 11.23 -18.90 3.52
N GLY A 130 10.35 -19.41 4.38
CA GLY A 130 10.25 -18.99 5.77
C GLY A 130 9.45 -17.70 6.01
N VAL A 131 8.78 -17.13 5.00
CA VAL A 131 7.84 -16.03 5.19
C VAL A 131 6.56 -16.58 5.81
N VAL A 132 6.21 -16.06 6.99
CA VAL A 132 5.05 -16.50 7.77
C VAL A 132 3.83 -15.66 7.44
N GLN A 133 4.00 -14.34 7.36
CA GLN A 133 2.90 -13.41 7.23
C GLN A 133 3.31 -12.18 6.42
N LEU A 134 2.34 -11.66 5.66
CA LEU A 134 2.40 -10.37 4.99
C LEU A 134 1.17 -9.54 5.36
N ILE A 135 1.37 -8.30 5.79
CA ILE A 135 0.31 -7.31 6.00
C ILE A 135 0.59 -6.14 5.04
N GLY A 136 -0.39 -5.77 4.23
CA GLY A 136 -0.30 -4.64 3.32
C GLY A 136 -1.34 -3.59 3.68
N ASN A 137 -0.97 -2.32 3.68
CA ASN A 137 -1.85 -1.19 3.89
C ASN A 137 -1.70 -0.22 2.73
N VAL A 138 -2.82 0.34 2.26
CA VAL A 138 -2.85 1.48 1.35
C VAL A 138 -3.73 2.56 1.96
N ILE A 139 -3.20 3.78 2.07
CA ILE A 139 -3.95 4.98 2.36
C ILE A 139 -4.28 5.66 1.04
N HIS A 140 -5.56 5.92 0.82
CA HIS A 140 -6.08 6.50 -0.41
C HIS A 140 -7.28 7.41 -0.13
N GLY A 141 -7.71 8.17 -1.13
CA GLY A 141 -8.93 8.96 -1.08
C GLY A 141 -9.56 9.09 -2.45
N GLN A 142 -10.69 9.79 -2.48
CA GLN A 142 -11.37 10.24 -3.69
C GLN A 142 -10.76 11.55 -4.21
N VAL A 143 -11.00 11.80 -5.49
CA VAL A 143 -10.68 13.07 -6.17
C VAL A 143 -11.79 14.08 -5.95
#